data_AF-A0A7Y6QTC9-F1
#
_entry.id   AF-A0A7Y6QTC9-F1
#
_cell.length_a   1.000
_cell.length_b   1.000
_cell.length_c   1.000
_cell.angle_alpha   90.00
_cell.angle_beta   90.00
_cell.angle_gamma   90.00
#
_symmetry.space_group_name_H-M   'P 1'
#
loop_
_entity.id
_entity.type
_entity.pdbx_description
1 polymer ?
#
loop_
_entity_poly.entity_id
_entity_poly.type
_entity_poly.pdbx_seq_one_letter_code
_entity_poly.pdbx_strand_id
1 'polypeptide(L)' 'MFKKLALFLFTAAAALSASITTAAPGACLAQCRLDYIECLDSSADPVACRRELLQCNRDCRYPPA' A
#
# COMPACT_ATOMS: atom_id res chain seq x y z
N MET A 1 -2.18 28.69 16.83
CA MET A 1 -3.48 28.16 16.39
C MET A 1 -3.34 26.81 15.66
N PHE A 2 -2.53 25.88 16.17
CA PHE A 2 -2.16 24.65 15.44
C PHE A 2 -2.97 23.40 15.80
N LYS A 3 -3.74 23.44 16.90
CA LYS A 3 -4.48 22.28 17.43
C LYS A 3 -5.62 21.82 16.52
N LYS A 4 -6.21 22.72 15.72
CA LYS A 4 -7.26 22.38 14.76
C LYS A 4 -6.69 21.70 13.50
N LEU A 5 -5.46 22.01 13.10
CA LEU A 5 -4.81 21.44 11.91
C LEU A 5 -4.44 19.96 12.10
N ALA A 6 -3.98 19.58 13.29
CA ALA A 6 -3.68 18.18 13.61
C ALA A 6 -4.91 17.27 13.47
N LEU A 7 -6.09 17.75 13.87
CA LEU A 7 -7.33 16.99 13.74
C LEU A 7 -7.74 16.74 12.28
N PHE A 8 -7.46 17.69 11.37
CA PHE A 8 -7.75 17.51 9.94
C PHE A 8 -6.78 16.52 9.26
N LEU A 9 -5.52 16.48 9.66
CA LEU A 9 -4.54 15.54 9.09
C LEU A 9 -4.83 14.09 9.49
N PHE A 10 -5.26 13.86 10.73
CA PHE A 10 -5.60 12.51 11.20
C PHE A 10 -6.86 11.94 10.55
N THR A 11 -7.89 12.76 10.29
CA THR A 11 -9.10 12.29 9.60
C THR A 11 -8.86 12.03 8.11
N ALA A 12 -7.99 12.81 7.46
CA ALA A 12 -7.55 12.53 6.10
C ALA A 12 -6.80 11.19 6.00
N ALA A 13 -5.88 10.90 6.93
CA ALA A 13 -5.15 9.63 6.97
C ALA A 13 -6.10 8.43 7.14
N ALA A 14 -7.11 8.53 8.00
CA ALA A 14 -8.11 7.48 8.18
C ALA A 14 -8.99 7.26 6.93
N ALA A 15 -9.33 8.32 6.20
CA ALA A 15 -10.06 8.23 4.93
C ALA A 15 -9.21 7.61 3.80
N LEU A 16 -7.92 7.92 3.77
CA LEU A 16 -6.95 7.29 2.87
C LEU A 16 -6.84 5.78 3.15
N SER A 17 -6.77 5.36 4.41
CA SER A 17 -6.75 3.94 4.77
C SER A 17 -8.04 3.19 4.38
N ALA A 18 -9.20 3.84 4.41
CA ALA A 18 -10.46 3.24 3.99
C ALA A 18 -10.55 3.07 2.45
N SER A 19 -9.88 3.92 1.68
CA SER A 19 -9.89 3.88 0.21
C SER A 19 -9.11 2.68 -0.36
N ILE A 20 -8.15 2.15 0.40
CA ILE A 20 -7.41 0.91 0.06
C ILE A 20 -8.35 -0.31 0.17
N THR A 21 -9.37 -0.25 1.03
CA THR A 21 -10.32 -1.36 1.22
C THR A 21 -11.31 -1.49 0.05
N THR A 22 -11.50 -0.42 -0.74
CA THR A 22 -12.34 -0.43 -1.95
C THR A 22 -11.52 -0.49 -3.24
N ALA A 23 -10.26 -0.94 -3.16
CA ALA A 23 -9.44 -1.22 -4.32
C ALA A 23 -10.14 -2.31 -5.15
N ALA A 24 -10.69 -1.93 -6.31
CA ALA A 24 -11.09 -2.87 -7.36
C ALA A 24 -9.98 -3.93 -7.53
N PRO A 25 -10.27 -5.16 -7.98
CA PRO A 25 -9.27 -6.25 -8.05
C PRO A 25 -7.97 -5.89 -8.82
N GLY A 26 -8.00 -4.87 -9.69
CA GLY A 26 -6.80 -4.32 -10.33
C GLY A 26 -5.96 -3.35 -9.48
N ALA A 27 -6.56 -2.66 -8.51
CA ALA A 27 -5.88 -1.69 -7.64
C ALA A 27 -4.99 -2.36 -6.59
N CYS A 28 -5.29 -3.57 -6.15
CA CYS A 28 -4.41 -4.35 -5.27
C CYS A 28 -3.10 -4.71 -5.99
N LEU A 29 -3.18 -5.24 -7.22
CA LEU A 29 -2.01 -5.54 -8.04
C LEU A 29 -1.22 -4.27 -8.40
N ALA A 30 -1.90 -3.14 -8.61
CA ALA A 30 -1.26 -1.86 -8.85
C ALA A 30 -0.44 -1.41 -7.62
N GLN A 31 -0.98 -1.59 -6.41
CA GLN A 31 -0.28 -1.25 -5.17
C GLN A 31 0.96 -2.13 -4.97
N CYS A 32 0.85 -3.45 -5.17
CA CYS A 32 2.02 -4.34 -5.10
C CYS A 32 3.16 -3.90 -6.01
N ARG A 33 2.83 -3.36 -7.20
CA ARG A 33 3.82 -2.86 -8.14
C ARG A 33 4.49 -1.57 -7.65
N LEU A 34 3.73 -0.68 -7.01
CA LEU A 34 4.26 0.55 -6.42
C LEU A 34 5.20 0.22 -5.26
N ASP A 35 4.79 -0.67 -4.35
CA ASP A 35 5.60 -1.11 -3.22
C ASP A 35 6.92 -1.76 -3.69
N TYR A 36 6.88 -2.54 -4.79
CA TYR A 36 8.08 -3.10 -5.40
C TYR A 36 9.05 -2.01 -5.92
N ILE A 37 8.54 -0.95 -6.55
CA ILE A 37 9.36 0.15 -7.05
C ILE A 37 9.98 0.91 -5.88
N GLU A 38 9.20 1.20 -4.84
CA GLU A 38 9.68 1.88 -3.63
C GLU A 38 10.75 1.05 -2.89
N CYS A 39 10.57 -0.27 -2.83
CA CYS A 39 11.56 -1.19 -2.27
C CYS A 39 12.88 -1.14 -3.03
N LEU A 40 12.85 -1.12 -4.37
CA LEU A 40 14.05 -0.98 -5.19
C LEU A 40 14.72 0.41 -5.04
N ASP A 41 13.93 1.48 -4.92
CA ASP A 41 14.42 2.85 -4.76
C ASP A 41 15.13 3.05 -3.41
N SER A 42 14.64 2.36 -2.37
CA SER A 42 15.21 2.36 -1.02
C SER A 42 16.55 1.61 -0.90
N SER A 43 17.18 1.22 -2.02
CA SER A 43 18.41 0.42 -2.07
C SER A 43 18.30 -0.95 -1.38
N ALA A 44 17.08 -1.49 -1.23
CA ALA A 44 16.88 -2.82 -0.69
C ALA A 44 17.29 -3.90 -1.71
N ASP A 45 17.57 -5.11 -1.20
CA ASP A 45 17.94 -6.24 -2.05
C ASP A 45 16.83 -6.55 -3.08
N PRO A 46 17.11 -6.48 -4.40
CA PRO A 46 16.12 -6.73 -5.43
C PRO A 46 15.52 -8.14 -5.35
N VAL A 47 16.22 -9.11 -4.75
CA VAL A 47 15.70 -10.46 -4.51
C VAL A 47 14.64 -10.45 -3.41
N ALA A 48 14.85 -9.67 -2.34
CA ALA A 48 13.88 -9.49 -1.27
C ALA A 48 12.62 -8.77 -1.78
N CYS A 49 12.79 -7.64 -2.49
CA CYS A 49 11.67 -6.90 -3.07
C CYS A 49 10.83 -7.77 -4.02
N ARG A 50 11.48 -8.63 -4.82
CA ARG A 50 10.76 -9.55 -5.72
C ARG A 50 9.93 -10.58 -4.94
N ARG A 51 10.43 -11.08 -3.81
CA ARG A 51 9.70 -12.02 -2.96
C ARG A 51 8.44 -11.37 -2.40
N GLU A 52 8.55 -10.14 -1.91
CA GLU A 52 7.43 -9.35 -1.40
C GLU A 52 6.39 -9.07 -2.48
N LEU A 53 6.82 -8.71 -3.69
CA LEU A 53 5.93 -8.53 -4.84
C LEU A 53 5.14 -9.81 -5.17
N LEU A 54 5.81 -10.97 -5.16
CA LEU A 54 5.16 -12.26 -5.44
C LEU A 54 4.13 -12.62 -4.37
N GLN A 55 4.42 -12.31 -3.11
CA GLN A 55 3.53 -12.53 -1.99
C GLN A 55 2.31 -11.59 -2.07
N CYS A 56 2.54 -10.30 -2.27
CA CYS A 56 1.47 -9.32 -2.46
C CYS A 56 0.54 -9.69 -3.64
N ASN A 57 1.10 -10.11 -4.77
CA ASN A 57 0.31 -10.58 -5.91
C ASN A 57 -0.54 -11.83 -5.59
N ARG A 58 -0.07 -12.72 -4.72
CA ARG A 58 -0.83 -13.90 -4.27
C ARG A 58 -1.98 -13.49 -3.37
N ASP A 59 -1.72 -12.62 -2.41
CA ASP A 59 -2.71 -12.13 -1.45
C ASP A 59 -3.80 -11.29 -2.15
N CYS A 60 -3.43 -10.50 -3.15
CA CYS A 60 -4.39 -9.77 -3.99
C CYS A 60 -5.27 -10.68 -4.85
N ARG A 61 -4.76 -11.84 -5.28
CA ARG A 61 -5.47 -12.76 -6.18
C ARG A 61 -6.31 -13.79 -5.40
N TYR A 62 -5.91 -14.09 -4.18
CA TYR A 62 -6.60 -14.94 -3.23
C TYR A 62 -6.67 -14.20 -1.89
N PRO A 63 -7.56 -13.21 -1.76
CA PRO A 63 -7.74 -12.54 -0.48
C PRO A 63 -8.13 -13.61 0.56
N PRO A 64 -7.48 -13.65 1.74
CA PRO A 64 -7.92 -14.53 2.81
C PRO A 64 -9.38 -14.22 3.14
N ALA A 65 -10.21 -15.26 3.19
CA ALA A 65 -11.66 -15.19 3.42
C ALA A 65 -12.01 -14.62 4.79
#